data_AF-A0A354J5R2-F1
#
_entry.id   AF-A0A354J5R2-F1
#
_cell.length_a   1.000
_cell.length_b   1.000
_cell.length_c   1.000
_cell.angle_alpha   90.00
_cell.angle_beta   90.00
_cell.angle_gamma   90.00
#
_symmetry.space_group_name_H-M   'P 1'
#
loop_
_entity.id
_entity.type
_entity.pdbx_description
1 polymer ?
#
loop_
_entity_poly.entity_id
_entity_poly.type
_entity_poly.pdbx_seq_one_letter_code
_entity_poly.pdbx_strand_id
1 'polypeptide(L)' 'MTKIADIYYNSNPWSIIEEGFNPAYSLVSESIFSLGNEYMGVRGYFEEGYSGDCLVGSYFN' A
#
# COMPACT_ATOMS: atom_id res chain seq x y z
N MET A 1 -13.83 -22.83 -3.71
CA MET A 1 -14.36 -21.51 -4.07
C MET A 1 -13.34 -20.84 -4.97
N THR A 2 -13.76 -20.26 -6.10
CA THR A 2 -12.84 -19.63 -7.06
C THR A 2 -12.48 -18.22 -6.59
N LYS A 3 -11.19 -17.84 -6.68
CA LYS A 3 -10.75 -16.47 -6.37
C LYS A 3 -11.27 -15.52 -7.44
N ILE A 4 -11.74 -14.35 -7.04
CA ILE A 4 -12.17 -13.26 -7.92
C ILE A 4 -11.18 -12.11 -7.75
N ALA A 5 -10.81 -11.45 -8.85
CA ALA A 5 -9.95 -10.28 -8.80
C ALA A 5 -10.76 -9.07 -8.31
N ASP A 6 -10.23 -8.41 -7.28
CA ASP A 6 -10.68 -7.09 -6.86
C ASP A 6 -9.79 -6.04 -7.54
N ILE A 7 -10.39 -5.21 -8.41
CA ILE A 7 -9.67 -4.27 -9.28
C ILE A 7 -9.93 -2.86 -8.78
N TYR A 8 -8.97 -2.33 -8.02
CA TYR A 8 -9.05 -1.00 -7.41
C TYR A 8 -8.00 -0.01 -7.97
N TYR A 9 -6.80 -0.49 -8.27
CA TYR A 9 -5.70 0.37 -8.75
C TYR A 9 -5.65 0.45 -10.28
N ASN A 10 -5.32 1.63 -10.78
CA ASN A 10 -5.00 1.84 -12.19
C ASN A 10 -3.54 1.42 -12.45
N SER A 11 -3.36 0.38 -13.26
CA SER A 11 -2.04 -0.10 -13.66
C SER A 11 -1.62 0.49 -15.00
N ASN A 12 -0.48 1.15 -15.02
CA ASN A 12 0.25 1.56 -16.23
C ASN A 12 1.48 0.68 -16.44
N PRO A 13 2.15 0.73 -17.61
CA PRO A 13 3.31 -0.13 -17.88
C PRO A 13 4.44 -0.05 -16.84
N TRP A 14 4.56 1.07 -16.14
CA TRP A 14 5.64 1.33 -15.17
C TRP A 14 5.16 1.92 -13.84
N SER A 15 3.85 1.99 -13.60
CA SER A 15 3.31 2.57 -12.37
C SER A 15 2.01 1.92 -11.94
N ILE A 16 1.82 1.87 -10.63
CA ILE A 16 0.54 1.57 -9.98
C ILE A 16 0.02 2.90 -9.45
N ILE A 17 -1.24 3.24 -9.76
CA ILE A 17 -1.84 4.52 -9.42
C ILE A 17 -3.13 4.26 -8.65
N GLU A 18 -3.26 4.90 -7.50
CA GLU A 18 -4.52 5.04 -6.76
C GLU A 18 -5.12 6.42 -7.09
N GLU A 19 -6.36 6.46 -7.59
CA GLU A 19 -7.06 7.71 -7.87
C GLU A 19 -8.03 8.05 -6.73
N GLY A 20 -7.66 9.07 -5.95
CA GLY A 20 -8.36 9.39 -4.71
C GLY A 20 -7.94 8.47 -3.56
N PHE A 21 -8.54 8.68 -2.39
CA PHE A 21 -8.25 7.89 -1.19
C PHE A 21 -9.50 7.13 -0.74
N ASN A 22 -9.38 5.81 -0.55
CA ASN A 22 -10.42 4.98 0.04
C ASN A 22 -9.94 4.35 1.35
N PRO A 23 -10.50 4.73 2.52
CA PRO A 23 -10.12 4.15 3.81
C PRO A 23 -10.20 2.62 3.87
N ALA A 24 -11.12 1.99 3.14
CA ALA A 24 -11.26 0.54 3.12
C ALA A 24 -10.07 -0.19 2.48
N TYR A 25 -9.30 0.50 1.65
CA TYR A 25 -8.09 -0.03 1.01
C TYR A 25 -6.81 0.43 1.70
N SER A 26 -6.86 1.25 2.76
CA SER A 26 -5.67 1.85 3.38
C SER A 26 -4.58 0.82 3.71
N LEU A 27 -4.91 -0.26 4.43
CA LEU A 27 -3.95 -1.34 4.77
C LEU A 27 -3.43 -2.11 3.55
N VAL A 28 -4.26 -2.23 2.50
CA VAL A 28 -3.89 -2.90 1.24
C VAL A 28 -2.92 -2.00 0.46
N SER A 29 -3.24 -0.72 0.33
CA SER A 29 -2.40 0.30 -0.31
C SER A 29 -1.05 0.44 0.39
N GLU A 30 -1.01 0.50 1.72
CA GLU A 30 0.25 0.50 2.47
C GLU A 30 1.16 -0.70 2.13
N SER A 31 0.56 -1.85 1.85
CA SER A 31 1.30 -3.05 1.46
C SER A 31 1.78 -2.99 0.00
N ILE A 32 0.90 -2.57 -0.92
CA ILE A 32 1.20 -2.50 -2.36
C ILE A 32 2.23 -1.43 -2.69
N PHE A 33 2.16 -0.27 -2.02
CA PHE A 33 3.05 0.86 -2.22
C PHE A 33 4.29 0.84 -1.31
N SER A 34 4.62 -0.32 -0.73
CA SER A 34 5.85 -0.48 0.07
C SER A 34 7.10 -0.28 -0.79
N LEU A 35 8.15 0.29 -0.19
CA LEU A 35 9.48 0.40 -0.80
C LEU A 35 10.48 -0.46 -0.03
N GLY A 36 11.52 -0.93 -0.71
CA GLY A 36 12.60 -1.68 -0.08
C GLY A 36 13.89 -1.67 -0.89
N ASN A 37 15.01 -1.83 -0.21
CA ASN A 37 16.36 -1.78 -0.79
C ASN A 37 17.29 -2.88 -0.24
N GLU A 38 16.72 -4.05 0.08
CA GLU A 38 17.38 -5.21 0.71
C GLU A 38 17.77 -5.00 2.19
N TYR A 39 18.44 -3.89 2.52
CA TYR A 39 18.77 -3.55 3.91
C TYR A 39 17.52 -3.16 4.73
N MET A 40 16.62 -2.37 4.13
CA MET A 40 15.41 -1.92 4.78
C MET A 40 14.17 -2.01 3.88
N GLY A 41 13.01 -2.10 4.51
CA GLY A 41 11.71 -2.00 3.87
C GLY A 41 10.77 -1.10 4.68
N VAL A 42 9.99 -0.28 3.99
CA VAL A 42 9.01 0.62 4.60
C VAL A 42 7.66 0.45 3.90
N ARG A 43 6.60 0.31 4.69
CA ARG A 43 5.23 0.31 4.18
C ARG A 43 4.83 1.70 3.69
N GLY A 44 3.92 1.77 2.73
CA GLY A 44 3.41 3.04 2.18
C GLY A 44 2.40 3.75 3.09
N TYR A 45 2.70 3.90 4.39
CA TYR A 45 1.85 4.63 5.33
C TYR A 45 2.01 6.15 5.17
N PHE A 46 1.01 6.92 5.61
CA PHE A 46 1.05 8.39 5.57
C PHE A 46 1.99 8.96 6.63
N GLU A 47 2.89 9.84 6.21
CA GLU A 47 3.93 10.46 7.06
C GLU A 47 3.34 11.44 8.08
N GLU A 48 2.25 12.12 7.73
CA GLU A 48 1.54 13.03 8.64
C GLU A 48 0.81 12.31 9.79
N GLY A 49 0.76 10.98 9.74
CA GLY A 49 -0.04 10.14 10.61
C GLY A 49 -1.49 10.04 10.15
N TYR A 50 -2.09 8.88 10.38
CA TYR A 50 -3.48 8.60 10.01
C TYR A 50 -4.24 8.08 11.23
N SER A 51 -5.44 8.62 11.48
CA SER A 51 -6.26 8.24 12.63
C SER A 51 -7.15 7.02 12.39
N GLY A 52 -7.28 6.57 11.14
CA GLY A 52 -7.97 5.34 10.79
C GLY A 52 -7.06 4.10 10.91
N ASP A 53 -7.56 2.96 10.46
CA ASP A 53 -6.82 1.71 10.47
C ASP A 53 -5.57 1.83 9.60
N CYS A 54 -4.41 1.62 10.21
CA CYS A 54 -3.10 1.68 9.57
C CYS A 54 -2.16 0.66 10.19
N LEU A 55 -1.12 0.29 9.44
CA LEU A 55 -0.01 -0.53 9.94
C LEU A 55 1.30 0.16 9.62
N VAL A 56 1.72 1.04 10.53
CA VAL A 56 3.04 1.70 10.46
C VAL A 56 4.12 0.64 10.62
N GLY A 57 4.97 0.51 9.60
CA GLY A 57 5.97 -0.56 9.54
C GLY A 57 7.21 -0.16 8.75
N SER A 58 8.34 -0.09 9.46
CA SER A 58 9.68 0.03 8.92
C SER A 58 10.54 -1.09 9.50
N TYR A 59 11.18 -1.87 8.63
CA TYR A 59 11.89 -3.09 9.00
C TYR A 59 13.30 -3.06 8.42
N PHE A 60 14.25 -3.63 9.16
CA PHE A 60 15.64 -3.80 8.74
C PHE A 60 15.98 -5.28 8.78
N ASN A 61 16.73 -5.74 7.78
CA ASN A 61 17.14 -7.14 7.62
C ASN A 61 18.25 -7.53 8.60
#